data_AF-A0A0C2YVJ4-F1
#
_entry.id   AF-A0A0C2YVJ4-F1
#
_cell.length_a   1.000
_cell.length_b   1.000
_cell.length_c   1.000
_cell.angle_alpha   90.00
_cell.angle_beta   90.00
_cell.angle_gamma   90.00
#
_symmetry.space_group_name_H-M   'P 1'
#
loop_
_entity.id
_entity.type
_entity.pdbx_description
1 polymer ?
#
loop_
_entity_poly.entity_id
_entity_poly.type
_entity_poly.pdbx_seq_one_letter_code
_entity_poly.pdbx_strand_id
1 'polypeptide(L)'
;MQEFRILSIAAGLALIASAALAQSSVDLDKSWGGTKAAAKSAVGGSSVCVPGATVEALSEGGWYPAVVLDPLRDGRCFVHYEGYGADDDEALPPNAIRSRR
;
A
#
# COMPACT_ATOMS: atom_id res chain seq x y z
N MET A 1 5.68 -30.98 28.12
CA MET A 1 6.28 -29.90 27.30
C MET A 1 5.15 -29.05 26.77
N GLN A 2 4.75 -28.01 27.49
CA GLN A 2 3.89 -26.93 27.02
C GLN A 2 3.99 -25.80 28.05
N GLU A 3 4.87 -24.84 27.78
CA GLU A 3 5.04 -23.64 28.60
C GLU A 3 4.36 -22.48 27.85
N PHE A 4 3.13 -22.15 28.24
CA PHE A 4 2.42 -20.95 27.80
C PHE A 4 2.92 -19.75 28.62
N ARG A 5 3.65 -18.84 27.99
CA ARG A 5 4.03 -17.55 28.60
C ARG A 5 3.04 -16.44 28.20
N ILE A 6 2.05 -16.23 29.08
CA ILE A 6 1.66 -14.96 29.74
C ILE A 6 2.06 -13.69 28.94
N LEU A 7 1.12 -13.02 28.26
CA LEU A 7 0.25 -11.91 28.71
C LEU A 7 0.90 -10.50 28.68
N SER A 8 0.09 -9.53 28.24
CA SER A 8 0.18 -8.08 28.42
C SER A 8 1.00 -7.28 27.41
N ILE A 9 0.31 -6.55 26.51
CA ILE A 9 0.41 -5.09 26.45
C ILE A 9 -0.98 -4.52 26.14
N ALA A 10 -1.57 -3.87 27.15
CA ALA A 10 -2.76 -3.06 27.00
C ALA A 10 -2.38 -1.59 26.72
N ALA A 11 -3.22 -0.95 25.91
CA ALA A 11 -3.65 0.45 25.98
C ALA A 11 -2.60 1.58 25.97
N GLY A 12 -2.75 2.50 25.02
CA GLY A 12 -2.15 3.83 25.11
C GLY A 12 -2.48 4.72 23.91
N LEU A 13 -3.60 5.43 23.97
CA LEU A 13 -3.96 6.57 23.12
C LEU A 13 -2.86 7.66 23.15
N ALA A 14 -2.66 8.40 22.05
CA ALA A 14 -3.12 9.80 21.94
C ALA A 14 -2.48 10.54 20.76
N LEU A 15 -3.39 11.22 20.04
CA LEU A 15 -3.24 12.39 19.17
C LEU A 15 -1.99 13.25 19.38
N ILE A 16 -1.30 13.53 18.27
CA ILE A 16 -0.63 14.80 18.05
C ILE A 16 -1.08 15.37 16.70
N ALA A 17 -1.90 16.41 16.79
CA ALA A 17 -2.13 17.35 15.70
C ALA A 17 -0.87 18.22 15.58
N SER A 18 -0.23 18.21 14.40
CA SER A 18 0.78 19.21 14.07
C SER A 18 0.23 20.11 12.96
N ALA A 19 0.10 21.37 13.34
CA ALA A 19 -0.35 22.48 12.54
C ALA A 19 0.56 22.74 11.33
N ALA A 20 -0.09 23.15 10.24
CA ALA A 20 0.51 23.63 9.03
C ALA A 20 1.27 24.95 9.26
N LEU A 21 2.52 25.02 8.81
CA LEU A 21 3.23 26.25 8.50
C LEU A 21 3.86 26.15 7.11
N ALA A 22 3.24 26.90 6.20
CA ALA A 22 3.80 27.62 5.05
C ALA A 22 4.80 26.89 4.10
N GLN A 23 4.32 26.55 2.91
CA GLN A 23 5.15 26.32 1.72
C GLN A 23 5.06 27.54 0.80
N SER A 24 6.21 28.13 0.51
CA SER A 24 6.39 29.29 -0.35
C SER A 24 6.36 28.91 -1.84
N SER A 25 5.31 29.39 -2.51
CA SER A 25 5.26 30.00 -3.85
C SER A 25 6.43 29.73 -4.82
N VAL A 26 6.16 28.90 -5.82
CA VAL A 26 6.82 28.94 -7.13
C VAL A 26 5.76 29.19 -8.20
N ASP A 27 5.71 30.42 -8.68
CA ASP A 27 4.83 30.87 -9.76
C ASP A 27 5.44 30.56 -11.13
N LEU A 28 4.83 29.58 -11.80
CA LEU A 28 4.28 29.64 -13.17
C LEU A 28 5.12 30.22 -14.32
N ASP A 29 5.48 29.37 -15.30
CA ASP A 29 5.34 29.72 -16.73
C ASP A 29 5.42 28.47 -17.64
N LYS A 30 4.40 28.33 -18.49
CA LYS A 30 4.29 27.49 -19.71
C LYS A 30 4.28 25.96 -19.63
N SER A 31 3.06 25.47 -19.85
CA SER A 31 2.70 24.50 -20.89
C SER A 31 2.22 23.14 -20.35
N TRP A 32 0.88 23.01 -20.29
CA TRP A 32 0.12 21.76 -20.10
C TRP A 32 0.45 21.02 -18.78
N GLY A 33 -0.02 21.46 -17.61
CA GLY A 33 -1.42 21.40 -17.21
C GLY A 33 -1.68 20.18 -16.31
N GLY A 34 -1.54 20.36 -14.98
CA GLY A 34 -1.96 19.36 -13.98
C GLY A 34 -1.00 19.21 -12.81
N THR A 35 -1.29 19.94 -11.72
CA THR A 35 -0.68 19.76 -10.40
C THR A 35 -0.88 18.34 -9.87
N LYS A 36 0.05 17.87 -9.02
CA LYS A 36 -0.06 16.62 -8.22
C LYS A 36 -1.43 16.53 -7.54
N ALA A 37 -2.37 15.86 -8.17
CA ALA A 37 -3.42 15.16 -7.46
C ALA A 37 -2.81 13.81 -7.09
N ALA A 38 -2.36 13.66 -5.84
CA ALA A 38 -2.35 12.34 -5.23
C ALA A 38 -3.79 11.86 -5.29
N ALA A 39 -4.08 11.06 -6.32
CA ALA A 39 -5.40 10.58 -6.61
C ALA A 39 -5.92 9.89 -5.35
N LYS A 40 -7.02 10.40 -4.83
CA LYS A 40 -7.96 9.56 -4.09
C LYS A 40 -8.35 8.44 -5.06
N SER A 41 -7.65 7.31 -4.99
CA SER A 41 -8.07 6.04 -5.59
C SER A 41 -9.27 5.55 -4.81
N ALA A 42 -10.41 6.20 -5.04
CA ALA A 42 -11.69 5.79 -4.49
C ALA A 42 -12.63 5.56 -5.68
N VAL A 43 -13.15 4.35 -5.75
CA VAL A 43 -14.19 3.82 -6.64
C VAL A 43 -13.72 3.27 -7.99
N GLY A 44 -13.15 2.08 -7.91
CA GLY A 44 -12.80 1.24 -9.05
C GLY A 44 -11.71 0.32 -8.59
N GLY A 45 -12.06 -0.91 -8.18
CA GLY A 45 -11.06 -1.94 -7.94
C GLY A 45 -10.14 -1.96 -9.15
N SER A 46 -8.89 -1.58 -8.96
CA SER A 46 -7.95 -1.53 -10.07
C SER A 46 -7.96 -2.91 -10.70
N SER A 47 -8.10 -3.00 -12.02
CA SER A 47 -8.09 -4.28 -12.77
C SER A 47 -6.85 -5.14 -12.51
N VAL A 48 -5.88 -4.58 -11.78
CA VAL A 48 -4.69 -5.21 -11.21
C VAL A 48 -4.97 -6.05 -9.95
N CYS A 49 -5.96 -5.71 -9.12
CA CYS A 49 -6.29 -6.43 -7.87
C CYS A 49 -7.29 -7.58 -8.11
N VAL A 50 -7.01 -8.47 -9.06
CA VAL A 50 -7.87 -9.65 -9.31
C VAL A 50 -7.40 -10.81 -8.44
N PRO A 51 -8.23 -11.34 -7.51
CA PRO A 51 -7.87 -12.51 -6.71
C PRO A 51 -7.35 -13.67 -7.57
N GLY A 52 -6.24 -14.27 -7.15
CA GLY A 52 -5.55 -15.35 -7.86
C GLY A 52 -4.67 -14.90 -9.03
N ALA A 53 -4.65 -13.61 -9.39
CA ALA A 53 -3.77 -13.12 -10.43
C ALA A 53 -2.30 -13.15 -9.96
N THR A 54 -1.43 -13.72 -10.80
CA THR A 54 0.03 -13.62 -10.62
C THR A 54 0.51 -12.26 -11.09
N VAL A 55 1.14 -11.52 -10.19
CA VAL A 55 1.62 -10.15 -10.38
C VAL A 55 3.07 -10.03 -9.94
N GLU A 56 3.67 -8.88 -10.18
CA GLU A 56 4.88 -8.46 -9.48
C GLU A 56 4.53 -7.33 -8.52
N ALA A 57 4.99 -7.46 -7.27
CA ALA A 57 4.77 -6.54 -6.16
C ALA A 57 6.07 -5.83 -5.79
N LEU A 58 6.00 -4.51 -5.57
CA LEU A 58 7.15 -3.69 -5.18
C LEU A 58 7.37 -3.78 -3.66
N SER A 59 8.52 -4.30 -3.24
CA SER A 59 8.96 -4.37 -1.85
C SER A 59 10.44 -4.02 -1.74
N GLU A 60 10.89 -3.31 -0.70
CA GLU A 60 12.31 -2.98 -0.48
C GLU A 60 13.05 -2.44 -1.74
N GLY A 61 12.34 -1.72 -2.61
CA GLY A 61 12.88 -1.17 -3.88
C GLY A 61 13.02 -2.18 -5.04
N GLY A 62 12.63 -3.43 -4.85
CA GLY A 62 12.63 -4.51 -5.85
C GLY A 62 11.23 -5.00 -6.20
N TRP A 63 11.09 -5.61 -7.38
CA TRP A 63 9.84 -6.24 -7.82
C TRP A 63 9.94 -7.75 -7.61
N TYR A 64 9.02 -8.30 -6.84
CA TYR A 64 8.97 -9.71 -6.47
C TYR A 64 7.70 -10.36 -7.01
N PRO A 65 7.75 -11.63 -7.44
CA PRO A 65 6.57 -12.35 -7.86
C PRO A 65 5.61 -12.53 -6.68
N ALA A 66 4.33 -12.27 -6.91
CA ALA A 66 3.29 -12.37 -5.89
C ALA A 66 1.96 -12.82 -6.51
N VAL A 67 1.04 -13.26 -5.65
CA VAL A 67 -0.35 -13.60 -6.00
C VAL A 67 -1.27 -12.64 -5.26
N VAL A 68 -2.20 -12.03 -5.98
CA VAL A 68 -3.25 -11.22 -5.35
C VAL A 68 -4.18 -12.14 -4.57
N LEU A 69 -4.34 -11.88 -3.28
CA LEU A 69 -5.29 -12.57 -2.41
C LEU A 69 -6.67 -11.92 -2.51
N ASP A 70 -6.76 -10.62 -2.21
CA ASP A 70 -8.03 -9.91 -2.19
C ASP A 70 -7.86 -8.40 -2.48
N PRO A 71 -8.85 -7.75 -3.10
CA PRO A 71 -8.94 -6.29 -3.14
C PRO A 71 -9.43 -5.74 -1.78
N LEU A 72 -8.74 -4.73 -1.25
CA LEU A 72 -9.17 -4.02 -0.05
C LEU A 72 -10.11 -2.85 -0.38
N ARG A 73 -10.92 -2.47 0.61
CA ARG A 73 -11.88 -1.35 0.51
C ARG A 73 -11.21 0.01 0.31
N ASP A 74 -9.94 0.14 0.70
CA ASP A 74 -9.14 1.36 0.54
C ASP A 74 -8.45 1.44 -0.84
N GLY A 75 -8.72 0.48 -1.73
CA GLY A 75 -8.18 0.44 -3.09
C GLY A 75 -6.81 -0.22 -3.21
N ARG A 76 -6.25 -0.75 -2.12
CA ARG A 76 -5.05 -1.58 -2.13
C ARG A 76 -5.36 -3.02 -2.53
N CYS A 77 -4.36 -3.77 -2.98
CA CYS A 77 -4.48 -5.22 -3.14
C CYS A 77 -3.69 -5.90 -2.02
N PHE A 78 -4.30 -6.89 -1.37
CA PHE A 78 -3.62 -7.81 -0.48
C PHE A 78 -2.90 -8.84 -1.34
N VAL A 79 -1.59 -9.01 -1.15
CA VAL A 79 -0.77 -9.91 -1.96
C VAL A 79 0.02 -10.87 -1.08
N HIS A 80 0.25 -12.07 -1.61
CA HIS A 80 1.16 -13.07 -1.06
C HIS A 80 2.40 -13.18 -1.95
N TYR A 81 3.59 -13.02 -1.41
CA TYR A 81 4.84 -13.15 -2.17
C TYR A 81 5.17 -14.63 -2.43
N GLU A 82 5.48 -14.99 -3.68
CA GLU A 82 5.82 -16.38 -4.03
C GLU A 82 7.11 -16.84 -3.33
N GLY A 83 7.02 -17.90 -2.54
CA GLY A 83 8.17 -18.47 -1.81
C GLY A 83 8.42 -17.88 -0.43
N TYR A 84 7.55 -16.97 0.03
CA TYR A 84 7.60 -16.35 1.34
C TYR A 84 6.44 -16.82 2.24
N GLY A 85 6.49 -16.52 3.53
CA GLY A 85 5.45 -16.88 4.48
C GLY A 85 4.28 -15.88 4.47
N ALA A 86 3.16 -16.23 5.10
CA ALA A 86 2.04 -15.30 5.27
C ALA A 86 2.39 -14.09 6.16
N ASP A 87 3.47 -14.17 6.94
CA ASP A 87 4.00 -13.04 7.72
C ASP A 87 4.56 -11.92 6.82
N ASP A 88 4.88 -12.23 5.56
CA ASP A 88 5.34 -11.26 4.56
C ASP A 88 4.17 -10.70 3.71
N ASP A 89 2.94 -11.16 3.91
CA ASP A 89 1.79 -10.69 3.12
C ASP A 89 1.52 -9.19 3.37
N GLU A 90 1.33 -8.44 2.29
CA GLU A 90 1.26 -6.99 2.34
C GLU A 90 0.07 -6.42 1.56
N ALA A 91 -0.49 -5.32 2.06
CA ALA A 91 -1.51 -4.54 1.36
C ALA A 91 -0.84 -3.40 0.59
N LEU A 92 -0.69 -3.57 -0.72
CA LEU A 92 0.02 -2.64 -1.60
C LEU A 92 -0.94 -1.78 -2.43
N PRO A 93 -0.61 -0.50 -2.66
CA PRO A 93 -1.37 0.34 -3.58
C PRO A 93 -1.20 -0.12 -5.05
N PRO A 94 -2.14 0.21 -5.95
CA PRO A 94 -2.08 -0.25 -7.35
C PRO A 94 -0.82 0.16 -8.12
N ASN A 95 -0.15 1.25 -7.72
CA ASN A 95 1.11 1.69 -8.32
C ASN A 95 2.33 0.86 -7.89
N ALA A 96 2.18 0.02 -6.86
CA ALA A 96 3.18 -0.93 -6.38
C ALA A 96 2.93 -2.35 -6.90
N ILE A 97 2.01 -2.52 -7.86
CA ILE A 97 1.67 -3.81 -8.45
C ILE A 97 1.66 -3.68 -9.99
N ARG A 98 2.23 -4.66 -10.68
CA ARG A 98 2.23 -4.73 -12.14
C ARG A 98 1.98 -6.15 -12.64
N SER A 99 1.51 -6.28 -13.88
CA SER A 99 1.39 -7.58 -14.54
C SER A 99 2.77 -8.24 -14.67
N ARG A 100 2.86 -9.52 -14.30
CA ARG A 100 4.03 -10.36 -14.56
C ARG A 100 4.14 -10.55 -16.07
N ARG A 101 5.26 -10.14 -16.67
CA ARG A 101 5.54 -10.28 -18.12
C ARG A 101 6.30 -11.56 -18.44
#